data_AF-A0A1F9AMB6-F1
#
_entry.id   AF-A0A1F9AMB6-F1
#
_cell.length_a   1.000
_cell.length_b   1.000
_cell.length_c   1.000
_cell.angle_alpha   90.00
_cell.angle_beta   90.00
_cell.angle_gamma   90.00
#
_symmetry.space_group_name_H-M   'P 1'
#
loop_
_entity.id
_entity.type
_entity.pdbx_description
1 polymer ?
#
loop_
_entity_poly.entity_id
_entity_poly.type
_entity_poly.pdbx_seq_one_letter_code
_entity_poly.pdbx_strand_id
1 'polypeptide(L)'
;MTEMIEEIRKLLALNDVPVFGVAMAASLEGEPAGHRPSDLLQPATSLLCLGTPVPKGVFRSHERSEWIYWRAANTYYRYMDSVLMRVCRRIEEEGELAVPVFS
;
A
#
# COMPACT_ATOMS: atom_id res chain seq x y z
N MET A 1 1.31 -18.37 -6.48
CA MET A 1 1.97 -17.23 -5.79
C MET A 1 2.87 -16.42 -6.71
N THR A 2 3.84 -17.01 -7.42
CA THR A 2 4.72 -16.27 -8.35
C THR A 2 3.96 -15.55 -9.47
N GLU A 3 2.92 -16.17 -10.03
CA GLU A 3 2.07 -15.57 -11.07
C GLU A 3 1.26 -14.38 -10.54
N MET A 4 0.60 -14.52 -9.38
CA MET A 4 -0.12 -13.41 -8.72
C MET A 4 0.80 -12.22 -8.42
N ILE A 5 2.03 -12.47 -7.95
CA ILE A 5 3.01 -11.40 -7.69
C ILE A 5 3.38 -10.65 -8.97
N GLU A 6 3.52 -11.36 -10.09
CA GLU A 6 3.80 -10.70 -11.38
C GLU A 6 2.60 -9.94 -11.93
N GLU A 7 1.38 -10.43 -11.72
CA GLU A 7 0.16 -9.68 -12.06
C GLU A 7 0.01 -8.41 -11.22
N ILE A 8 0.30 -8.48 -9.91
CA ILE A 8 0.37 -7.31 -9.04
C ILE A 8 1.48 -6.37 -9.52
N ARG A 9 2.67 -6.86 -9.87
CA ARG A 9 3.76 -6.03 -10.40
C ARG A 9 3.32 -5.26 -11.64
N LYS A 10 2.65 -5.91 -12.59
CA LYS A 10 2.11 -5.26 -13.80
C LYS A 10 1.08 -4.19 -13.44
N LEU A 11 0.15 -4.49 -12.53
CA LEU A 11 -0.84 -3.53 -12.06
C LEU A 11 -0.16 -2.31 -11.43
N LEU A 12 0.83 -2.51 -10.57
CA LEU A 12 1.57 -1.43 -9.91
C LEU A 12 2.40 -0.60 -10.90
N ALA A 13 3.00 -1.24 -11.90
CA ALA A 13 3.71 -0.55 -12.97
C ALA A 13 2.78 0.36 -13.80
N LEU A 14 1.55 -0.08 -14.09
CA LEU A 14 0.52 0.73 -14.74
C LEU A 14 0.00 1.90 -13.87
N ASN A 15 0.33 1.89 -12.57
CA ASN A 15 -0.03 2.93 -11.61
C ASN A 15 1.22 3.62 -11.06
N ASP A 16 2.34 3.69 -11.78
CA ASP A 16 3.53 4.44 -11.34
C ASP A 16 3.94 4.16 -9.87
N VAL A 17 3.73 2.92 -9.40
CA VAL A 17 4.15 2.45 -8.08
C VAL A 17 5.37 1.55 -8.29
N PRO A 18 6.60 2.10 -8.19
CA PRO A 18 7.81 1.39 -8.58
C PRO A 18 8.29 0.37 -7.54
N VAL A 19 7.81 0.45 -6.30
CA VAL A 19 8.31 -0.38 -5.19
C VAL A 19 7.14 -1.05 -4.49
N PHE A 20 7.26 -2.36 -4.31
CA PHE A 20 6.43 -3.13 -3.41
C PHE A 20 7.20 -4.31 -2.82
N GLY A 21 6.69 -4.87 -1.73
CA GLY A 21 7.23 -6.04 -1.08
C GLY A 21 6.12 -6.85 -0.43
N VAL A 22 6.40 -8.14 -0.21
CA VAL A 22 5.51 -9.05 0.50
C VAL A 22 6.26 -9.67 1.68
N ALA A 23 5.60 -9.72 2.82
CA ALA A 23 6.12 -10.30 4.05
C ALA A 23 5.09 -11.24 4.68
N MET A 24 5.53 -12.07 5.63
CA MET A 24 4.63 -12.92 6.41
C MET A 24 3.84 -12.07 7.40
N ALA A 25 2.52 -12.27 7.47
CA ALA A 25 1.67 -11.58 8.46
C ALA A 25 2.09 -11.88 9.90
N ALA A 26 2.57 -13.11 10.15
CA ALA A 26 3.11 -13.55 11.43
C ALA A 26 4.19 -12.62 12.01
N SER A 27 4.91 -11.86 11.18
CA SER A 27 5.93 -10.91 11.61
C SER A 27 5.37 -9.71 12.40
N LEU A 28 4.07 -9.41 12.29
CA LEU A 28 3.41 -8.30 13.00
C LEU A 28 2.36 -8.76 14.02
N GLU A 29 2.27 -10.06 14.32
CA GLU A 29 1.33 -10.56 15.33
C GLU A 29 1.72 -10.17 16.78
N GLY A 30 2.95 -9.68 16.97
CA GLY A 30 3.43 -9.12 18.24
C GLY A 30 2.98 -7.68 18.52
N GLU A 31 2.34 -7.01 17.56
CA GLU A 31 1.91 -5.62 17.70
C GLU A 31 0.74 -5.47 18.71
N PRO A 32 0.47 -4.25 19.21
CA PRO A 32 -0.66 -4.01 20.09
C PRO A 32 -2.00 -4.46 19.48
N ALA A 33 -2.94 -4.86 20.34
CA ALA A 33 -4.29 -5.23 19.90
C ALA A 33 -4.96 -4.06 19.15
N GLY A 34 -5.65 -4.37 18.05
CA GLY A 34 -6.19 -3.40 17.10
C GLY A 34 -5.21 -3.02 15.98
N HIS A 35 -3.94 -3.45 16.06
CA HIS A 35 -2.90 -3.16 15.06
C HIS A 35 -2.27 -4.44 14.46
N ARG A 36 -2.75 -5.63 14.83
CA ARG A 36 -2.25 -6.89 14.27
C ARG A 36 -2.91 -7.17 12.93
N PRO A 37 -2.24 -7.86 11.99
CA PRO A 37 -2.87 -8.32 10.76
C PRO A 37 -4.12 -9.17 11.03
N SER A 38 -4.06 -10.05 12.03
CA SER A 38 -5.17 -10.86 12.49
C SER A 38 -6.34 -10.06 13.11
N ASP A 39 -6.15 -8.81 13.52
CA ASP A 39 -7.26 -7.95 13.97
C ASP A 39 -8.05 -7.38 12.78
N LEU A 40 -7.44 -7.29 11.59
CA LEU A 40 -8.08 -6.79 10.37
C LEU A 40 -8.71 -7.90 9.51
N LEU A 41 -8.00 -9.01 9.31
CA LEU A 41 -8.43 -10.12 8.44
C LEU A 41 -7.98 -11.46 9.03
N GLN A 42 -8.92 -12.37 9.28
CA GLN A 42 -8.60 -13.70 9.79
C GLN A 42 -8.93 -14.81 8.78
N PRO A 43 -8.00 -15.74 8.48
CA PRO A 43 -6.57 -15.74 8.84
C PRO A 43 -5.71 -14.97 7.80
N ALA A 44 -5.15 -13.81 8.17
CA ALA A 44 -4.14 -13.15 7.36
C ALA A 44 -2.82 -13.95 7.38
N THR A 45 -2.28 -14.27 6.19
CA THR A 45 -1.03 -15.03 6.05
C THR A 45 0.12 -14.17 5.53
N SER A 46 -0.20 -13.14 4.76
CA SER A 46 0.77 -12.29 4.06
C SER A 46 0.40 -10.81 4.20
N LEU A 47 1.42 -9.96 4.10
CA LEU A 47 1.31 -8.51 4.05
C LEU A 47 1.92 -8.02 2.74
N LEU A 48 1.23 -7.13 2.04
CA LEU A 48 1.77 -6.45 0.88
C LEU A 48 1.95 -4.96 1.21
N CYS A 49 3.17 -4.46 1.07
CA CYS A 49 3.49 -3.05 1.22
C CYS A 49 3.88 -2.48 -0.14
N LEU A 50 3.43 -1.27 -0.46
CA LEU A 50 3.74 -0.58 -1.70
C LEU A 50 4.10 0.89 -1.43
N GLY A 51 4.90 1.47 -2.32
CA GLY A 51 5.46 2.80 -2.12
C GLY A 51 5.77 3.51 -3.43
N THR A 52 5.56 4.82 -3.43
CA THR A 52 5.85 5.70 -4.56
C THR A 52 6.68 6.90 -4.09
N PRO A 53 7.67 7.36 -4.88
CA PRO A 53 8.52 8.48 -4.48
C PRO A 53 7.75 9.80 -4.50
N VAL A 54 7.87 10.58 -3.43
CA VAL A 54 7.37 11.96 -3.39
C VAL A 54 8.34 12.88 -4.16
N PRO A 55 7.84 13.77 -5.06
CA PRO A 55 8.69 14.70 -5.78
C PRO A 55 9.48 15.59 -4.83
N LYS A 56 10.81 15.65 -5.02
CA LYS A 56 11.71 16.46 -4.16
C LYS A 56 11.32 17.95 -4.11
N GLY A 57 10.65 18.46 -5.15
CA GLY A 57 10.13 19.82 -5.20
C GLY A 57 9.13 20.14 -4.10
N VAL A 58 8.36 19.15 -3.63
CA VAL A 58 7.42 19.28 -2.49
C VAL A 58 8.15 19.77 -1.24
N PHE A 59 9.35 19.24 -0.99
CA PHE A 59 10.16 19.59 0.18
C PHE A 59 11.06 20.81 -0.05
N ARG A 60 11.26 21.23 -1.30
CA ARG A 60 12.22 22.28 -1.69
C ARG A 60 11.56 23.61 -2.09
N SER A 61 10.25 23.76 -1.93
CA SER A 61 9.53 24.98 -2.28
C SER A 61 9.64 26.12 -1.24
N HIS A 62 10.76 26.19 -0.53
CA HIS A 62 11.09 27.21 0.46
C HIS A 62 9.93 27.52 1.42
N GLU A 63 9.47 28.78 1.47
CA GLU A 63 8.42 29.27 2.37
C GLU A 63 7.08 28.53 2.23
N ARG A 64 6.84 27.82 1.12
CA ARG A 64 5.60 27.07 0.88
C ARG A 64 5.75 25.56 1.08
N SER A 65 6.92 25.07 1.53
CA SER A 65 7.20 23.63 1.68
C SER A 65 6.17 22.90 2.54
N GLU A 66 5.79 23.48 3.68
CA GLU A 66 4.79 22.87 4.57
C GLU A 66 3.41 22.77 3.89
N TRP A 67 2.93 23.86 3.31
CA TRP A 67 1.63 23.88 2.64
C TRP A 67 1.59 22.92 1.44
N ILE A 68 2.66 22.90 0.63
CA ILE A 68 2.78 22.00 -0.52
C ILE A 68 2.89 20.54 -0.05
N TYR A 69 3.62 20.27 1.04
CA TYR A 69 3.72 18.94 1.64
C TYR A 69 2.35 18.41 2.05
N TRP A 70 1.58 19.17 2.83
CA TRP A 70 0.27 18.69 3.29
C TRP A 70 -0.68 18.41 2.13
N ARG A 71 -0.66 19.27 1.09
CA ARG A 71 -1.46 19.04 -0.11
C ARG A 71 -0.99 17.80 -0.86
N ALA A 72 0.33 17.62 -1.02
CA ALA A 72 0.90 16.45 -1.67
C ALA A 72 0.57 15.17 -0.89
N ALA A 73 0.85 15.10 0.41
CA ALA A 73 0.58 13.94 1.25
C ALA A 73 -0.90 13.50 1.14
N ASN A 74 -1.84 14.44 1.26
CA ASN A 74 -3.27 14.18 1.08
C ASN A 74 -3.64 13.63 -0.31
N THR A 75 -2.97 14.10 -1.36
CA THR A 75 -3.18 13.59 -2.72
C THR A 75 -2.57 12.19 -2.87
N TYR A 76 -1.38 11.97 -2.32
CA TYR A 76 -0.68 10.68 -2.37
C TYR A 76 -1.42 9.60 -1.58
N TYR A 77 -1.90 9.87 -0.37
CA TYR A 77 -2.65 8.87 0.42
C TYR A 77 -3.88 8.37 -0.31
N ARG A 78 -4.74 9.29 -0.79
CA ARG A 78 -5.94 8.90 -1.57
C ARG A 78 -5.59 8.12 -2.84
N TYR A 79 -4.49 8.49 -3.49
CA TYR A 79 -4.01 7.76 -4.64
C TYR A 79 -3.59 6.34 -4.28
N MET A 80 -2.76 6.17 -3.25
CA MET A 80 -2.28 4.88 -2.79
C MET A 80 -3.42 3.99 -2.29
N ASP A 81 -4.39 4.55 -1.58
CA ASP A 81 -5.61 3.85 -1.16
C ASP A 81 -6.40 3.33 -2.37
N SER A 82 -6.51 4.12 -3.44
CA SER A 82 -7.18 3.70 -4.68
C SER A 82 -6.43 2.56 -5.37
N VAL A 83 -5.09 2.57 -5.35
CA VAL A 83 -4.26 1.51 -5.89
C VAL A 83 -4.40 0.24 -5.04
N LEU A 84 -4.38 0.36 -3.71
CA LEU A 84 -4.58 -0.76 -2.79
C LEU A 84 -5.93 -1.44 -3.01
N MET A 85 -7.01 -0.68 -3.20
CA MET A 85 -8.33 -1.22 -3.53
C MET A 85 -8.30 -2.06 -4.82
N ARG A 86 -7.59 -1.60 -5.84
CA ARG A 86 -7.42 -2.35 -7.11
C ARG A 86 -6.59 -3.62 -6.92
N VAL A 87 -5.54 -3.57 -6.09
CA VAL A 87 -4.73 -4.74 -5.74
C VAL A 87 -5.58 -5.77 -4.99
N CYS A 88 -6.35 -5.36 -3.98
CA CYS A 88 -7.22 -6.25 -3.22
C CYS A 88 -8.21 -6.95 -4.15
N ARG A 89 -8.91 -6.19 -5.00
CA ARG A 89 -9.82 -6.76 -6.00
C ARG A 89 -9.13 -7.78 -6.90
N ARG A 90 -7.91 -7.49 -7.38
CA ARG A 90 -7.17 -8.41 -8.25
C ARG A 90 -6.80 -9.71 -7.53
N ILE A 91 -6.46 -9.64 -6.24
CA ILE A 91 -6.20 -10.81 -5.39
C ILE A 91 -7.50 -11.63 -5.22
N GLU A 92 -8.63 -10.95 -4.99
CA GLU A 92 -9.94 -11.61 -4.83
C GLU A 92 -10.46 -12.26 -6.12
N GLU A 93 -10.12 -11.73 -7.29
CA GLU A 93 -10.42 -12.34 -8.59
C GLU A 93 -9.76 -13.74 -8.76
N GLU A 94 -8.71 -14.04 -7.98
CA GLU A 94 -8.04 -15.35 -7.93
C GLU A 94 -8.56 -16.25 -6.79
N GLY A 95 -9.59 -15.83 -6.05
CA GLY A 95 -10.25 -16.60 -5.00
C GLY A 95 -9.67 -16.45 -3.59
N GLU A 96 -8.72 -15.55 -3.39
CA GLU A 96 -8.14 -15.21 -2.08
C GLU A 96 -8.89 -14.02 -1.43
N LEU A 97 -8.61 -13.71 -0.16
CA LEU A 97 -9.17 -12.53 0.51
C LEU A 97 -8.08 -11.47 0.76
N ALA A 98 -8.42 -10.20 0.57
CA ALA A 98 -7.50 -9.10 0.82
C ALA A 98 -8.24 -7.87 1.37
N VAL A 99 -7.65 -7.20 2.36
CA VAL A 99 -8.16 -5.94 2.91
C VAL A 99 -7.05 -4.88 2.86
N PRO A 100 -7.34 -3.65 2.40
CA PRO A 100 -6.37 -2.57 2.43
C PRO A 100 -6.25 -1.97 3.82
N VAL A 101 -5.07 -1.44 4.14
CA VAL A 101 -4.85 -0.54 5.29
C VAL A 101 -4.76 0.88 4.73
N PHE A 102 -5.69 1.74 5.13
CA PHE A 102 -5.77 3.12 4.63
C PHE A 102 -4.82 4.06 5.40
N SER A 103 -4.32 5.09 4.72
CA SER A 103 -3.39 6.11 5.25
C SER A 103 -4.07 7.39 5.73
#